data_AF-A0A328UEJ8-F1
#
_entry.id   AF-A0A328UEJ8-F1
#
_cell.length_a   1.000
_cell.length_b   1.000
_cell.length_c   1.000
_cell.angle_alpha   90.00
_cell.angle_beta   90.00
_cell.angle_gamma   90.00
#
_symmetry.space_group_name_H-M   'P 1'
#
loop_
_entity.id
_entity.type
_entity.pdbx_description
1 polymer ?
#
loop_
_entity_poly.entity_id
_entity_poly.type
_entity_poly.pdbx_seq_one_letter_code
_entity_poly.pdbx_strand_id
1 'polypeptide(L)'
;MVSITVGGKEYPLALTVQAFSDISDLCPGKDFDRINEINQLPTGDLAKVSIKILAALSNGAEEQRAFSDPAYEKQPLNTKELLNMPVKEYLSLCQGGILAIIAKAMGGETVEVEPAKKKEKAAK
;
A
#
# COMPACT_ATOMS: atom_id res chain seq x y z
N MET A 1 2.36 -12.74 -7.16
CA MET A 1 1.29 -11.74 -7.31
C MET A 1 0.62 -11.60 -5.95
N VAL A 2 0.48 -10.38 -5.44
CA VAL A 2 -0.16 -10.14 -4.13
C VAL A 2 -1.63 -9.88 -4.36
N SER A 3 -2.47 -10.39 -3.47
CA SER A 3 -3.89 -10.09 -3.47
C SER A 3 -4.41 -9.90 -2.05
N ILE A 4 -5.56 -9.25 -1.94
CA ILE A 4 -6.30 -9.13 -0.68
C ILE A 4 -7.75 -9.54 -0.89
N THR A 5 -8.40 -10.00 0.17
CA THR A 5 -9.81 -10.41 0.14
C THR A 5 -10.66 -9.40 0.87
N VAL A 6 -11.66 -8.85 0.18
CA VAL A 6 -12.61 -7.87 0.73
C VAL A 6 -14.01 -8.33 0.37
N GLY A 7 -14.89 -8.51 1.38
CA GLY A 7 -16.26 -8.98 1.15
C GLY A 7 -16.36 -10.34 0.44
N GLY A 8 -15.35 -11.20 0.57
CA GLY A 8 -15.28 -12.50 -0.12
C GLY A 8 -14.79 -12.45 -1.57
N LYS A 9 -14.51 -11.27 -2.12
CA LYS A 9 -13.88 -11.11 -3.44
C LYS A 9 -12.38 -10.87 -3.29
N GLU A 10 -11.61 -11.54 -4.13
CA GLU A 10 -10.16 -11.37 -4.21
C GLU A 10 -9.79 -10.25 -5.17
N TYR A 11 -8.89 -9.38 -4.75
CA TYR A 11 -8.41 -8.23 -5.52
C TYR A 11 -6.89 -8.33 -5.68
N PRO A 12 -6.39 -8.46 -6.92
CA PRO A 12 -4.95 -8.42 -7.17
C PRO A 12 -4.41 -7.02 -6.89
N LEU A 13 -3.17 -6.95 -6.44
CA LEU A 13 -2.44 -5.73 -6.14
C LEU A 13 -1.17 -5.68 -6.98
N ALA A 14 -0.90 -4.54 -7.59
CA ALA A 14 0.33 -4.31 -8.35
C ALA A 14 0.81 -2.87 -8.15
N LEU A 15 2.10 -2.71 -7.87
CA LEU A 15 2.74 -1.40 -7.81
C LEU A 15 3.19 -0.99 -9.22
N THR A 16 2.25 -0.51 -10.02
CA THR A 16 2.54 0.09 -11.32
C THR A 16 3.09 1.51 -11.16
N VAL A 17 3.61 2.12 -12.24
CA VAL A 17 4.08 3.51 -12.22
C VAL A 17 2.97 4.48 -11.80
N GLN A 18 1.72 4.24 -12.25
CA GLN A 18 0.58 5.05 -11.82
C GLN A 18 0.31 4.87 -10.32
N ALA A 19 0.25 3.62 -9.83
CA ALA A 19 0.03 3.35 -8.42
C ALA A 19 1.15 3.95 -7.54
N PHE A 20 2.41 3.89 -8.00
CA PHE A 20 3.55 4.52 -7.34
C PHE A 20 3.38 6.04 -7.24
N SER A 21 2.97 6.71 -8.33
CA SER A 21 2.68 8.15 -8.33
C SER A 21 1.53 8.50 -7.37
N ASP A 22 0.44 7.74 -7.41
CA ASP A 22 -0.72 7.97 -6.54
C ASP A 22 -0.38 7.79 -5.05
N ILE A 23 0.46 6.80 -4.73
CA ILE A 23 0.94 6.58 -3.36
C ILE A 23 1.91 7.68 -2.93
N SER A 24 2.77 8.16 -3.85
CA SER A 24 3.68 9.27 -3.57
C SER A 24 2.92 10.52 -3.14
N ASP A 25 1.80 10.84 -3.80
CA ASP A 25 0.92 11.97 -3.43
C ASP A 25 0.33 11.87 -2.01
N LEU A 26 0.26 10.67 -1.42
CA LEU A 26 -0.19 10.45 -0.06
C LEU A 26 0.93 10.60 0.98
N CYS A 27 2.19 10.60 0.54
CA CYS A 27 3.35 10.70 1.41
C CYS A 27 3.67 12.16 1.76
N PRO A 28 4.33 12.43 2.91
CA PRO A 28 4.78 13.77 3.26
C PRO A 28 5.66 14.39 2.17
N GLY A 29 5.30 15.59 1.70
CA GLY A 29 6.03 16.26 0.62
C GLY A 29 5.87 15.61 -0.76
N LYS A 30 4.91 14.69 -0.92
CA LYS A 30 4.69 13.91 -2.13
C LYS A 30 5.86 13.00 -2.54
N ASP A 31 6.62 12.56 -1.54
CA ASP A 31 7.87 11.82 -1.72
C ASP A 31 7.73 10.39 -1.18
N PHE A 32 7.84 9.41 -2.08
CA PHE A 32 7.72 7.99 -1.73
C PHE A 32 8.84 7.53 -0.78
N ASP A 33 10.02 8.14 -0.81
CA ASP A 33 11.10 7.78 0.12
C ASP A 33 10.71 8.02 1.58
N ARG A 34 9.71 8.90 1.79
CA ARG A 34 9.14 9.24 3.10
C ARG A 34 7.94 8.37 3.46
N ILE A 35 7.67 7.29 2.74
CA ILE A 35 6.51 6.42 3.00
C ILE A 35 6.50 5.82 4.41
N ASN A 36 7.67 5.61 5.02
CA ASN A 36 7.77 5.12 6.40
C ASN A 36 7.15 6.09 7.42
N GLU A 37 7.07 7.39 7.10
CA GLU A 37 6.49 8.41 7.97
C GLU A 37 4.98 8.28 8.11
N ILE A 38 4.29 7.57 7.19
CA ILE A 38 2.82 7.37 7.32
C ILE A 38 2.47 6.59 8.60
N ASN A 39 3.38 5.73 9.10
CA ASN A 39 3.18 4.99 10.35
C ASN A 39 3.18 5.90 11.59
N GLN A 40 3.65 7.15 11.46
CA GLN A 40 3.63 8.14 12.54
C GLN A 40 2.31 8.93 12.58
N LEU A 41 1.43 8.74 11.60
CA LEU A 41 0.12 9.40 11.57
C LEU A 41 -0.78 8.90 12.71
N PRO A 42 -1.73 9.74 13.19
CA PRO A 42 -2.80 9.28 14.07
C PRO A 42 -3.55 8.09 13.45
N THR A 43 -3.97 7.13 14.28
CA THR A 43 -4.54 5.84 13.83
C THR A 43 -5.67 6.00 12.80
N GLY A 44 -6.57 6.98 12.99
CA GLY A 44 -7.66 7.23 12.06
C GLY A 44 -7.20 7.74 10.69
N ASP A 45 -6.13 8.53 10.64
CA ASP A 45 -5.57 9.04 9.39
C ASP A 45 -4.68 8.00 8.71
N LEU A 46 -3.91 7.23 9.49
CA LEU A 46 -3.22 6.04 8.99
C LEU A 46 -4.20 5.08 8.30
N ALA A 47 -5.39 4.85 8.87
CA ALA A 47 -6.40 4.00 8.26
C ALA A 47 -6.89 4.55 6.92
N LYS A 48 -7.19 5.85 6.84
CA LYS A 48 -7.61 6.50 5.59
C LYS A 48 -6.51 6.43 4.51
N VAL A 49 -5.26 6.69 4.89
CA VAL A 49 -4.11 6.62 3.98
C VAL A 49 -3.91 5.18 3.50
N SER A 50 -3.95 4.20 4.41
CA SER A 50 -3.79 2.78 4.07
C SER A 50 -4.85 2.30 3.08
N ILE A 51 -6.11 2.70 3.28
CA ILE A 51 -7.21 2.39 2.35
C ILE A 51 -6.98 2.98 0.96
N LYS A 52 -6.48 4.22 0.87
CA LYS A 52 -6.16 4.85 -0.42
C LYS A 52 -5.00 4.14 -1.12
N ILE A 53 -3.98 3.72 -0.37
CA ILE A 53 -2.86 2.92 -0.90
C ILE A 53 -3.38 1.59 -1.47
N LEU A 54 -4.23 0.87 -0.74
CA LEU A 54 -4.82 -0.39 -1.23
C LEU A 54 -5.63 -0.18 -2.51
N ALA A 55 -6.41 0.90 -2.58
CA ALA A 55 -7.17 1.24 -3.79
C ALA A 55 -6.24 1.56 -4.97
N ALA A 56 -5.14 2.31 -4.75
CA ALA A 56 -4.16 2.61 -5.79
C ALA A 56 -3.48 1.33 -6.33
N LEU A 57 -3.07 0.43 -5.44
CA LEU A 57 -2.47 -0.86 -5.82
C LEU A 57 -3.45 -1.77 -6.57
N SER A 58 -4.72 -1.80 -6.13
CA SER A 58 -5.76 -2.56 -6.83
C SER A 58 -6.03 -2.00 -8.22
N ASN A 59 -6.13 -0.67 -8.34
CA ASN A 59 -6.28 -0.03 -9.63
C ASN A 59 -5.08 -0.32 -10.54
N GLY A 60 -3.85 -0.29 -9.99
CA GLY A 60 -2.64 -0.67 -10.73
C GLY A 60 -2.74 -2.06 -11.37
N ALA A 61 -3.23 -3.06 -10.64
CA ALA A 61 -3.41 -4.41 -11.17
C ALA A 61 -4.51 -4.50 -12.24
N GLU A 62 -5.63 -3.81 -12.02
CA GLU A 62 -6.74 -3.76 -12.99
C GLU A 62 -6.33 -3.07 -14.30
N GLU A 63 -5.60 -1.95 -14.22
CA GLU A 63 -5.06 -1.25 -15.40
C GLU A 63 -4.03 -2.11 -16.14
N GLN A 64 -3.15 -2.80 -15.42
CA GLN A 64 -2.18 -3.72 -16.03
C GLN A 64 -2.90 -4.84 -16.81
N ARG A 65 -4.01 -5.34 -16.26
CA ARG A 65 -4.83 -6.36 -16.92
C ARG A 65 -5.57 -5.80 -18.14
N ALA A 66 -6.22 -4.64 -18.02
CA ALA A 66 -6.91 -3.98 -19.11
C ALA A 66 -5.97 -3.57 -20.26
N PHE A 67 -4.71 -3.23 -19.95
CA PHE A 67 -3.68 -2.98 -20.96
C PHE A 67 -3.37 -4.25 -21.79
N SER A 68 -3.44 -5.43 -21.17
CA SER A 68 -3.17 -6.71 -21.83
C SER A 68 -4.39 -7.27 -22.56
N ASP A 69 -5.59 -6.98 -22.05
CA ASP A 69 -6.87 -7.41 -22.61
C ASP A 69 -7.83 -6.21 -22.70
N PRO A 70 -7.93 -5.57 -23.89
CA PRO A 70 -8.79 -4.40 -24.07
C PRO A 70 -10.29 -4.67 -23.85
N ALA A 71 -10.74 -5.93 -23.85
CA ALA A 71 -12.13 -6.28 -23.56
C ALA A 71 -12.39 -6.47 -22.05
N TYR A 72 -11.36 -6.43 -21.22
CA TYR A 72 -11.48 -6.58 -19.78
C TYR A 72 -12.10 -5.33 -19.13
N GLU A 73 -13.22 -5.51 -18.44
CA GLU A 73 -13.82 -4.48 -17.61
C GLU A 73 -13.16 -4.44 -16.24
N LYS A 74 -12.53 -3.30 -15.94
CA LYS A 74 -11.85 -3.06 -14.66
C LYS A 74 -12.84 -3.04 -13.51
N GLN A 75 -12.48 -3.69 -12.41
CA GLN A 75 -13.25 -3.70 -11.17
C GLN A 75 -12.34 -3.44 -9.95
N PRO A 76 -11.71 -2.24 -9.86
CA PRO A 76 -10.78 -1.92 -8.78
C PRO A 76 -11.51 -1.80 -7.43
N LEU A 77 -10.75 -1.95 -6.34
CA LEU A 77 -11.25 -1.70 -5.00
C LEU A 77 -11.80 -0.29 -4.85
N ASN A 78 -13.04 -0.20 -4.38
CA ASN A 78 -13.68 1.08 -4.12
C ASN A 78 -13.29 1.59 -2.72
N THR A 79 -12.62 2.74 -2.67
CA THR A 79 -12.22 3.40 -1.42
C THR A 79 -13.41 3.65 -0.49
N LYS A 80 -14.60 3.96 -1.03
CA LYS A 80 -15.80 4.18 -0.23
C LYS A 80 -16.27 2.89 0.45
N GLU A 81 -16.18 1.75 -0.21
CA GLU A 81 -16.54 0.45 0.39
C GLU A 81 -15.58 0.12 1.53
N LEU A 82 -14.28 0.30 1.32
CA LEU A 82 -13.26 0.10 2.35
C LEU A 82 -13.43 1.02 3.55
N LEU A 83 -13.78 2.30 3.34
CA LEU A 83 -14.00 3.26 4.43
C LEU A 83 -15.24 2.96 5.28
N ASN A 84 -16.21 2.20 4.74
CA ASN A 84 -17.42 1.81 5.46
C ASN A 84 -17.36 0.38 6.01
N MET A 85 -16.22 -0.33 5.84
CA MET A 85 -16.07 -1.68 6.37
C MET A 85 -15.93 -1.67 7.91
N PRO A 86 -16.34 -2.75 8.60
CA PRO A 86 -16.10 -2.89 10.03
C PRO A 86 -14.61 -2.79 10.36
N VAL A 87 -14.26 -2.05 11.42
CA VAL A 87 -12.86 -1.83 11.83
C VAL A 87 -12.11 -3.16 12.05
N LYS A 88 -12.79 -4.19 12.56
CA LYS A 88 -12.20 -5.53 12.74
C LYS A 88 -11.75 -6.13 11.41
N GLU A 89 -12.54 -5.98 10.35
CA GLU A 89 -12.18 -6.48 9.02
C GLU A 89 -11.02 -5.67 8.43
N TYR A 90 -11.02 -4.35 8.59
CA TYR A 90 -9.90 -3.50 8.20
C TYR A 90 -8.59 -3.92 8.87
N LEU A 91 -8.61 -4.18 10.18
CA LEU A 91 -7.42 -4.61 10.92
C LEU A 91 -6.91 -5.97 10.45
N SER A 92 -7.81 -6.90 10.11
CA SER A 92 -7.44 -8.18 9.49
C SER A 92 -6.85 -8.00 8.09
N LEU A 93 -7.41 -7.08 7.29
CA LEU A 93 -6.93 -6.77 5.94
C LEU A 93 -5.50 -6.23 5.95
N CYS A 94 -5.20 -5.37 6.91
CA CYS A 94 -3.88 -4.77 7.09
C CYS A 94 -3.01 -5.53 8.08
N GLN A 95 -3.28 -6.82 8.33
CA GLN A 95 -2.47 -7.64 9.23
C GLN A 95 -1.03 -7.74 8.68
N GLY A 96 -0.07 -7.20 9.43
CA GLY A 96 1.33 -7.05 8.98
C GLY A 96 1.71 -5.66 8.47
N GLY A 97 0.74 -4.73 8.41
CA GLY A 97 0.93 -3.33 8.05
C GLY A 97 0.90 -3.04 6.56
N ILE A 98 0.51 -1.83 6.20
CA ILE A 98 0.36 -1.41 4.79
C ILE A 98 1.70 -1.45 4.03
N LEU A 99 2.82 -1.12 4.69
CA LEU A 99 4.14 -1.14 4.06
C LEU A 99 4.57 -2.55 3.61
N ALA A 100 4.20 -3.58 4.38
CA ALA A 100 4.48 -4.97 4.00
C ALA A 100 3.69 -5.37 2.74
N ILE A 101 2.47 -4.85 2.57
CA ILE A 101 1.66 -5.08 1.36
C ILE A 101 2.33 -4.41 0.16
N ILE A 102 2.78 -3.17 0.30
CA ILE A 102 3.49 -2.44 -0.76
C ILE A 102 4.77 -3.18 -1.17
N ALA A 103 5.59 -3.59 -0.19
CA ALA A 103 6.83 -4.32 -0.46
C ALA A 103 6.58 -5.63 -1.22
N LYS A 104 5.54 -6.38 -0.85
CA LYS A 104 5.15 -7.59 -1.59
C LYS A 104 4.64 -7.24 -3.00
N ALA A 105 3.86 -6.17 -3.16
CA ALA A 105 3.31 -5.73 -4.45
C ALA A 105 4.39 -5.22 -5.42
N MET A 106 5.53 -4.75 -4.89
CA MET A 106 6.72 -4.37 -5.66
C MET A 106 7.48 -5.59 -6.22
N GLY A 107 7.17 -6.82 -5.77
CA GLY A 107 7.83 -8.05 -6.23
C GLY A 107 8.66 -8.77 -5.17
N GLY A 108 8.67 -8.30 -3.91
CA GLY A 108 9.26 -9.02 -2.79
C GLY A 108 10.77 -8.88 -2.62
N GLU A 109 11.46 -8.04 -3.41
CA GLU A 109 12.82 -7.62 -3.05
C GLU A 109 12.75 -6.59 -1.93
N THR A 110 12.98 -7.10 -0.72
CA THR A 110 13.26 -6.33 0.48
C THR A 110 14.36 -5.32 0.18
N VAL A 111 14.05 -4.03 0.19
CA VAL A 111 15.07 -3.04 0.52
C VAL A 111 15.40 -3.28 1.99
N GLU A 112 16.45 -4.06 2.24
CA GLU A 112 17.10 -4.12 3.55
C GLU A 112 17.57 -2.70 3.88
N VAL A 113 16.76 -1.96 4.63
CA VAL A 113 17.22 -0.78 5.34
C VAL A 113 18.15 -1.28 6.44
N GLU A 114 19.45 -1.30 6.16
CA GLU A 114 20.48 -1.51 7.19
C GLU A 114 20.15 -0.63 8.40
N PRO A 115 20.11 -1.19 9.62
CA PRO A 115 19.87 -0.39 10.81
C PRO A 115 21.00 0.64 10.91
N ALA A 116 20.64 1.92 10.89
CA ALA A 116 21.55 3.03 11.07
C ALA A 116 22.40 2.78 12.33
N LYS A 117 23.67 2.38 12.13
CA LYS A 117 24.63 2.20 13.22
C LYS A 117 24.71 3.52 13.99
N LYS A 118 24.12 3.54 15.18
CA LYS A 118 24.39 4.56 16.19
C LYS A 118 25.90 4.60 16.39
N LYS A 119 26.53 5.70 15.98
CA LYS A 119 27.86 6.09 16.45
C LYS A 119 27.74 6.36 17.94
N GLU A 120 28.05 5.38 18.76
CA GLU A 120 28.35 5.63 20.16
C GLU A 120 29.79 6.12 20.28
N LYS A 121 29.91 7.35 20.79
CA LYS A 121 31.17 7.92 21.27
C LYS A 121 31.71 7.02 22.38
N ALA A 122 32.96 6.60 22.26
CA ALA A 122 33.76 6.25 23.43
C ALA A 122 34.92 7.25 23.51
N ALA A 123 34.81 8.15 24.49
CA ALA A 123 35.89 8.98 24.96
C ALA A 123 36.97 8.11 25.62
N LYS A 124 38.23 8.35 25.29
CA LYS A 124 39.35 8.28 26.24
C LYS A 124 40.51 9.12 25.74
#